data_AF-A0A7C0V1V3-F1
#
_entry.id   AF-A0A7C0V1V3-F1
#
_cell.length_a   1.000
_cell.length_b   1.000
_cell.length_c   1.000
_cell.angle_alpha   90.00
_cell.angle_beta   90.00
_cell.angle_gamma   90.00
#
_symmetry.space_group_name_H-M   'P 1'
#
loop_
_entity.id
_entity.type
_entity.pdbx_description
1 polymer ?
#
loop_
_entity_poly.entity_id
_entity_poly.type
_entity_poly.pdbx_seq_one_letter_code
_entity_poly.pdbx_strand_id
1 'polypeptide(L)' 'MSKLEHRVKKRETQVVSFHIPKTLLSALDKLVEEGVFNNRSEAIRMAILKLVLEYANAFNSERSGMLTTFR' A
#
# COMPACT_ATOMS: atom_id res chain seq x y z
N MET A 1 36.09 15.05 9.33
CA MET A 1 34.70 15.11 9.85
C MET A 1 33.77 15.50 8.70
N SER A 2 33.37 14.56 7.82
CA SER A 2 32.56 14.89 6.63
C SER A 2 31.72 13.73 6.04
N LYS A 3 31.33 12.72 6.82
CA LYS A 3 30.63 11.53 6.27
C LYS A 3 29.30 11.16 6.92
N LEU A 4 28.71 12.03 7.75
CA LEU A 4 27.45 11.69 8.46
C LEU A 4 26.18 12.31 7.85
N GLU A 5 26.28 13.11 6.77
CA GLU A 5 25.16 13.95 6.32
C GLU A 5 24.19 13.32 5.30
N HIS A 6 24.18 12.00 5.03
CA HIS A 6 23.41 11.52 3.86
C HIS A 6 22.70 10.16 3.94
N ARG A 7 22.14 9.73 5.08
CA ARG A 7 21.29 8.51 5.07
C ARG A 7 20.00 8.54 5.89
N VAL A 8 19.37 9.71 6.08
CA VAL A 8 17.89 9.68 6.14
C VAL A 8 17.42 9.57 4.69
N LYS A 9 17.43 8.34 4.15
CA LYS A 9 16.94 8.07 2.80
C LYS A 9 15.47 8.50 2.79
N LYS A 10 15.19 9.68 2.23
CA LYS A 10 13.83 10.21 2.04
C LYS A 10 13.04 9.07 1.41
N ARG A 11 11.92 8.66 2.03
CA ARG A 11 11.04 7.66 1.42
C ARG A 11 10.57 8.27 0.10
N GLU A 12 11.17 7.83 -1.00
CA GLU A 12 10.87 8.33 -2.33
C GLU A 12 9.40 7.98 -2.62
N THR A 13 8.62 9.00 -2.97
CA THR A 13 7.24 8.84 -3.40
C THR A 13 7.18 9.25 -4.86
N GLN A 14 6.40 8.51 -5.65
CA GLN A 14 6.22 8.75 -7.07
C GLN A 14 4.76 9.07 -7.36
N VAL A 15 4.52 10.08 -8.19
CA VAL A 15 3.18 10.37 -8.71
C VAL A 15 2.86 9.40 -9.83
N VAL A 16 1.71 8.74 -9.73
CA VAL A 16 1.19 7.80 -10.72
C VAL A 16 -0.22 8.22 -11.12
N SER A 17 -0.57 8.05 -12.39
CA SER A 17 -1.91 8.29 -12.92
C SER A 17 -2.53 6.98 -13.39
N PHE A 18 -3.83 6.80 -13.14
CA PHE A 18 -4.60 5.64 -13.57
C PHE A 18 -6.07 6.01 -13.75
N HIS A 19 -6.82 5.19 -14.48
CA HIS A 19 -8.27 5.34 -14.63
C HIS A 19 -9.00 4.69 -13.47
N ILE A 20 -9.97 5.39 -12.90
CA ILE A 20 -10.83 4.91 -11.82
C ILE A 20 -12.29 5.19 -12.15
N PRO A 21 -13.23 4.26 -11.87
CA PRO A 21 -14.65 4.55 -11.99
C PRO A 21 -15.05 5.76 -11.15
N LYS A 22 -15.85 6.67 -11.70
CA LYS A 22 -16.28 7.90 -11.01
C LYS A 22 -16.96 7.61 -9.66
N THR A 23 -17.78 6.57 -9.61
CA THR A 23 -18.48 6.14 -8.39
C THR A 23 -17.50 5.75 -7.28
N LEU A 24 -16.41 5.07 -7.62
CA LEU A 24 -15.37 4.69 -6.68
C LEU A 24 -14.55 5.90 -6.21
N LEU A 25 -14.24 6.83 -7.12
CA LEU A 25 -13.58 8.09 -6.75
C LEU A 25 -14.45 8.90 -5.78
N SER A 26 -15.76 9.01 -6.02
CA SER A 26 -16.67 9.70 -5.12
C SER A 26 -16.77 9.03 -3.74
N ALA A 27 -16.72 7.70 -3.67
CA ALA A 27 -16.69 6.99 -2.39
C ALA A 27 -15.38 7.26 -1.63
N LEU A 28 -14.24 7.29 -2.35
CA LEU A 28 -12.94 7.67 -1.77
C LEU A 28 -12.95 9.10 -1.24
N ASP A 29 -13.56 10.03 -1.97
CA ASP A 29 -13.68 11.44 -1.59
C ASP A 29 -14.47 11.62 -0.31
N LYS A 30 -15.59 10.90 -0.14
CA LYS A 30 -16.37 10.92 1.10
C LYS A 30 -15.53 10.54 2.32
N LEU A 31 -14.65 9.54 2.21
CA LEU A 31 -13.78 9.16 3.33
C LEU A 31 -12.80 10.28 3.73
N VAL A 32 -12.37 11.10 2.76
CA VAL A 32 -11.52 12.27 3.05
C VAL A 32 -12.36 13.40 3.63
N GLU A 33 -13.54 13.67 3.08
CA GLU A 33 -14.48 14.70 3.55
C GLU A 33 -14.96 14.44 4.99
N GLU A 34 -15.19 13.18 5.35
CA GLU A 34 -15.57 12.74 6.70
C GLU A 34 -14.38 12.73 7.69
N GLY A 35 -13.16 13.04 7.23
CA GLY A 35 -11.96 13.11 8.07
C GLY A 35 -11.35 11.76 8.42
N VAL A 36 -11.76 10.66 7.76
CA VAL A 36 -11.17 9.33 7.95
C VAL A 36 -9.72 9.30 7.46
N PHE A 37 -9.43 10.03 6.38
CA PHE A 37 -8.07 10.24 5.87
C PHE A 37 -7.82 11.72 5.60
N ASN A 38 -6.57 12.17 5.72
CA ASN A 38 -6.22 13.57 5.49
C ASN A 38 -6.28 13.96 4.00
N ASN A 39 -6.06 13.00 3.10
CA ASN A 39 -6.10 13.19 1.65
C ASN A 39 -6.23 11.86 0.89
N ARG A 40 -6.55 11.95 -0.41
CA ARG A 40 -6.66 10.80 -1.34
C ARG A 40 -5.40 9.95 -1.37
N SER A 41 -4.21 10.56 -1.38
CA SER A 41 -2.94 9.83 -1.49
C SER A 41 -2.68 8.95 -0.26
N GLU A 42 -3.09 9.39 0.92
CA GLU A 42 -3.03 8.60 2.16
C GLU A 42 -4.01 7.43 2.10
N ALA A 43 -5.27 7.69 1.75
CA ALA A 43 -6.30 6.66 1.63
C ALA A 43 -5.89 5.57 0.63
N ILE A 44 -5.38 5.96 -0.54
CA ILE A 44 -4.91 5.03 -1.58
C ILE A 44 -3.69 4.24 -1.10
N ARG A 45 -2.70 4.87 -0.44
CA ARG A 45 -1.56 4.14 0.13
C ARG A 45 -2.00 3.08 1.13
N MET A 46 -2.96 3.41 2.00
CA MET A 46 -3.47 2.48 3.00
C MET A 46 -4.20 1.30 2.34
N ALA A 47 -5.04 1.58 1.33
CA ALA A 47 -5.73 0.56 0.56
C ALA A 47 -4.76 -0.40 -0.15
N ILE A 48 -3.73 0.14 -0.82
CA ILE A 48 -2.70 -0.66 -1.50
C ILE A 48 -1.89 -1.47 -0.49
N LEU A 49 -1.48 -0.88 0.65
CA LEU A 49 -0.76 -1.61 1.69
C LEU A 49 -1.59 -2.79 2.22
N LYS A 50 -2.86 -2.55 2.53
CA LYS A 50 -3.78 -3.59 3.01
C LYS A 50 -3.89 -4.72 1.99
N LEU A 51 -4.10 -4.39 0.72
CA LEU A 51 -4.16 -5.36 -0.37
C LEU A 51 -2.87 -6.17 -0.46
N VAL A 52 -1.71 -5.52 -0.48
CA VAL A 52 -0.41 -6.21 -0.58
C VAL A 52 -0.20 -7.16 0.60
N LEU A 53 -0.51 -6.74 1.83
CA LEU A 53 -0.37 -7.59 3.01
C LEU A 53 -1.34 -8.78 2.98
N GLU A 54 -2.58 -8.56 2.59
CA GLU A 54 -3.61 -9.60 2.48
C GLU A 54 -3.17 -10.72 1.53
N TYR A 55 -2.70 -10.35 0.34
CA TYR A 55 -2.25 -11.33 -0.65
C TYR A 55 -0.86 -11.90 -0.34
N ALA A 56 0.08 -11.11 0.19
CA ALA A 56 1.39 -11.64 0.56
C ALA A 56 1.28 -12.76 1.62
N ASN A 57 0.36 -12.60 2.58
CA ASN A 57 0.09 -13.63 3.58
C ASN A 57 -0.56 -14.87 2.94
N ALA A 58 -1.53 -14.70 2.04
CA ALA A 58 -2.14 -15.81 1.30
C ALA A 58 -1.09 -16.61 0.50
N PHE A 59 -0.22 -15.91 -0.25
CA PHE A 59 0.85 -16.55 -1.03
C PHE A 59 1.89 -17.28 -0.16
N ASN A 60 2.24 -16.74 1.01
CA ASN A 60 3.19 -17.40 1.92
C ASN A 60 2.60 -18.65 2.59
N SER A 61 1.30 -18.63 2.94
CA SER A 61 0.61 -19.79 3.50
C SER A 61 0.52 -20.96 2.51
N GLU A 62 0.34 -20.69 1.21
CA GLU A 62 0.32 -21.73 0.17
C GLU A 62 1.70 -22.36 -0.08
N ARG A 63 2.79 -21.58 0.02
CA ARG A 63 4.16 -22.12 -0.15
C ARG A 63 4.62 -23.01 1.00
N SER A 64 4.15 -22.77 2.23
CA SER A 64 4.48 -23.63 3.39
C SER A 64 3.75 -24.97 3.37
N GLY A 65 2.54 -25.06 2.80
CA GLY A 65 1.81 -26.33 2.64
C GLY A 65 2.42 -27.27 1.59
N MET A 66 3.08 -26.71 0.58
CA MET A 66 3.65 -27.49 -0.53
C MET A 66 4.94 -28.24 -0.15
N LEU A 67 5.72 -27.72 0.81
CA LEU A 67 6.95 -28.35 1.32
C LEU A 67 6.70 -29.47 2.34
N THR A 68 5.47 -29.63 2.84
CA THR A 68 5.13 -30.67 3.83
C THR A 68 4.42 -31.90 3.23
N THR A 69 4.07 -31.87 1.94
CA THR A 69 3.37 -32.98 1.26
C THR A 69 4.32 -33.96 0.57
N PHE A 70 5.63 -33.71 0.60
CA PHE A 70 6.65 -34.69 0.20
C PHE A 70 7.46 -35.13 1.42
N ARG A 71 6.91 -36.05 2.21
CA ARG A 71 7.68 -36.85 3.16
C ARG A 71 7.20 -38.28 3.17
#